data_AF-A0A651GWB5-F1
#
_entry.id   AF-A0A651GWB5-F1
#
_cell.length_a   1.000
_cell.length_b   1.000
_cell.length_c   1.000
_cell.angle_alpha   90.00
_cell.angle_beta   90.00
_cell.angle_gamma   90.00
#
_symmetry.space_group_name_H-M   'P 1'
#
loop_
_entity.id
_entity.type
_entity.pdbx_description
1 polymer ?
#
loop_
_entity_poly.entity_id
_entity_poly.type
_entity_poly.pdbx_seq_one_letter_code
_entity_poly.pdbx_strand_id
1 'polypeptide(L)'
;MRIFRPTAALFVLATLLSVTASLPVLAQSGEATSITHRQSVRTEMSPSGEVEASRIFTQLTVQGEGDVEVVLPAQATRGLRNLDGFGRPTIDRDQVTFNVSATPDGTNERTVATHRDPLPIELDVSYRLDGSPVEPQDLVGRSGELEVSFTVRNTTAEPTEITYQDGVGATYTETIDVAVPFVGSVSMELDNRFVGIDAPGASVAGNGRGDTVVSWSMVLFEPVGSEEQTVTYTAQVSDAIVPGVIAQFLPVDSNSFGSLASVQDTFGDVADGLREIAGGGLQIDANLQALAIGAGQLFQGVGRLASGSDQLAAGLNDTAVPGSRQLAEGASAASDGGRQLA
;
A
#
# COMPACT_ATOMS: atom_id res chain seq x y z
N MET A 1 17.59 -30.42 47.16
CA MET A 1 16.70 -29.31 46.75
C MET A 1 17.01 -28.96 45.30
N ARG A 2 16.22 -29.48 44.35
CA ARG A 2 16.29 -29.03 42.96
C ARG A 2 15.54 -27.70 42.92
N ILE A 3 16.28 -26.61 42.73
CA ILE A 3 15.72 -25.28 42.50
C ILE A 3 14.97 -25.39 41.16
N PHE A 4 13.65 -25.46 41.23
CA PHE A 4 12.78 -25.24 40.07
C PHE A 4 13.09 -23.82 39.59
N ARG A 5 13.75 -23.70 38.43
CA ARG A 5 13.82 -22.42 37.71
C ARG A 5 12.37 -22.07 37.33
N PRO A 6 11.88 -20.86 37.60
CA PRO A 6 10.60 -20.44 37.05
C PRO A 6 10.71 -20.54 35.52
N THR A 7 9.72 -21.16 34.90
CA THR A 7 9.54 -21.15 33.44
C THR A 7 9.57 -19.71 32.99
N ALA A 8 10.66 -19.30 32.33
CA ALA A 8 10.80 -17.96 31.78
C ALA A 8 9.70 -17.76 30.74
N ALA A 9 8.83 -16.78 30.95
CA ALA A 9 7.89 -16.33 29.95
C ALA A 9 8.70 -15.83 28.75
N LEU A 10 8.48 -16.43 27.58
CA LEU A 10 9.21 -16.15 26.36
C LEU A 10 8.24 -15.53 25.36
N PHE A 11 8.57 -14.33 24.88
CA PHE A 11 7.88 -13.74 23.75
C PHE A 11 8.60 -14.15 22.47
N VAL A 12 7.83 -14.60 21.48
CA VAL A 12 8.36 -15.02 20.18
C VAL A 12 7.70 -14.19 19.10
N LEU A 13 8.48 -13.31 18.47
CA LEU A 13 8.11 -12.60 17.26
C LEU A 13 8.71 -13.33 16.07
N ALA A 14 7.87 -13.76 15.13
CA ALA A 14 8.31 -14.35 13.88
C ALA A 14 7.83 -13.49 12.70
N THR A 15 8.76 -13.06 11.87
CA THR A 15 8.47 -12.37 10.61
C THR A 15 9.01 -13.22 9.47
N LEU A 16 8.18 -13.52 8.47
CA LEU A 16 8.68 -14.07 7.22
C LEU A 16 9.14 -12.90 6.34
N LEU A 17 10.26 -13.01 5.64
CA LEU A 17 10.68 -12.08 4.62
C LEU A 17 10.86 -12.86 3.32
N SER A 18 9.94 -12.65 2.38
CA SER A 18 10.02 -13.21 1.04
C SER A 18 10.81 -12.24 0.18
N VAL A 19 12.09 -12.53 -0.10
CA VAL A 19 12.90 -11.70 -1.00
C VAL A 19 13.06 -12.44 -2.33
N THR A 20 12.30 -12.03 -3.33
CA THR A 20 12.51 -12.45 -4.73
C THR A 20 13.59 -11.57 -5.36
N ALA A 21 14.85 -11.93 -5.13
CA ALA A 21 15.98 -11.34 -5.86
C ALA A 21 16.36 -12.21 -7.06
N SER A 22 16.83 -11.58 -8.15
CA SER A 22 17.51 -12.29 -9.23
C SER A 22 18.88 -12.74 -8.71
N LEU A 23 19.03 -14.04 -8.44
CA LEU A 23 20.24 -14.58 -7.83
C LEU A 23 21.27 -14.95 -8.91
N PRO A 24 22.54 -14.54 -8.77
CA PRO A 24 23.59 -15.03 -9.65
C PRO A 24 23.75 -16.54 -9.49
N VAL A 25 23.72 -17.24 -10.63
CA VAL A 25 23.91 -18.68 -10.73
C VAL A 25 25.14 -18.93 -11.59
N LEU A 26 26.08 -19.70 -11.05
CA LEU A 26 27.23 -20.18 -11.79
C LEU A 26 27.08 -21.69 -11.97
N ALA A 27 26.86 -22.12 -13.22
CA ALA A 27 26.80 -23.53 -13.56
C ALA A 27 28.22 -24.13 -13.53
N GLN A 28 28.46 -25.13 -12.66
CA GLN A 28 29.70 -25.91 -12.68
C GLN A 28 29.58 -27.13 -13.59
N SER A 29 28.49 -27.90 -13.46
CA SER A 29 28.18 -29.04 -14.34
C SER A 29 26.68 -29.32 -14.48
N GLY A 30 25.83 -28.36 -14.12
CA GLY A 30 24.38 -28.49 -14.07
C GLY A 30 23.66 -27.20 -14.47
N GLU A 31 22.34 -27.25 -14.50
CA GLU A 31 21.46 -26.13 -14.83
C GLU A 31 20.34 -26.04 -13.79
N ALA A 32 20.10 -24.83 -13.26
CA ALA A 32 18.96 -24.56 -12.39
C ALA A 32 17.78 -24.04 -13.22
N THR A 33 16.66 -24.75 -13.16
CA THR A 33 15.40 -24.36 -13.83
C THR A 33 14.56 -23.43 -12.96
N SER A 34 14.66 -23.55 -11.63
CA SER A 34 13.98 -22.66 -10.68
C SER A 34 14.80 -22.53 -9.40
N ILE A 35 14.89 -21.31 -8.88
CA ILE A 35 15.52 -21.02 -7.60
C ILE A 35 14.57 -20.18 -6.79
N THR A 36 14.21 -20.69 -5.61
CA THR A 36 13.38 -19.97 -4.64
C THR A 36 14.18 -19.74 -3.38
N HIS A 37 14.13 -18.52 -2.87
CA HIS A 37 14.80 -18.11 -1.65
C HIS A 37 13.78 -17.46 -0.70
N ARG A 38 13.73 -17.95 0.54
CA ARG A 38 12.83 -17.44 1.59
C ARG A 38 13.61 -17.23 2.87
N GLN A 39 13.34 -16.13 3.56
CA GLN A 39 13.91 -15.86 4.87
C GLN A 39 12.82 -15.74 5.92
N SER A 40 13.13 -16.12 7.16
CA SER A 40 12.31 -15.77 8.31
C SER A 40 13.19 -15.29 9.45
N VAL A 41 12.79 -14.22 10.10
CA VAL A 41 13.40 -13.75 11.33
C VAL A 41 12.55 -14.26 12.48
N ARG A 42 13.21 -14.87 13.46
CA ARG A 42 12.61 -15.24 14.74
C ARG A 42 13.36 -14.51 15.84
N THR A 43 12.62 -13.72 16.58
CA THR A 43 13.10 -12.93 17.70
C THR A 43 12.47 -13.46 18.98
N GLU A 44 13.33 -13.78 19.93
CA GLU A 44 13.02 -14.11 21.32
C GLU A 44 13.16 -12.81 22.12
N MET A 45 12.08 -12.42 22.81
CA MET A 45 11.99 -11.17 23.56
C MET A 45 11.66 -11.48 25.03
N SER A 46 12.14 -10.64 25.93
CA SER A 46 11.79 -10.65 27.33
C SER A 46 10.35 -10.14 27.52
N PRO A 47 9.73 -10.41 28.69
CA PRO A 47 8.45 -9.82 29.06
C PRO A 47 8.37 -8.28 29.00
N SER A 48 9.49 -7.58 29.07
CA SER A 48 9.53 -6.11 28.97
C SER A 48 9.66 -5.60 27.53
N GLY A 49 9.66 -6.50 26.54
CA GLY A 49 9.85 -6.15 25.13
C GLY A 49 11.32 -6.07 24.68
N GLU A 50 12.28 -6.40 25.55
CA GLU A 50 13.71 -6.37 25.18
C GLU A 50 14.08 -7.58 24.31
N VAL A 51 14.81 -7.36 23.22
CA VAL A 51 15.29 -8.45 22.35
C VAL A 51 16.41 -9.24 23.02
N GLU A 52 16.15 -10.51 23.35
CA GLU A 52 17.15 -11.42 23.93
C GLU A 52 17.98 -12.14 22.87
N ALA A 53 17.32 -12.60 21.80
CA ALA A 53 17.97 -13.27 20.68
C ALA A 53 17.18 -13.09 19.40
N SER A 54 17.86 -12.70 18.30
CA SER A 54 17.25 -12.69 16.97
C SER A 54 18.05 -13.57 16.01
N ARG A 55 17.32 -14.42 15.28
CA ARG A 55 17.88 -15.39 14.33
C ARG A 55 17.16 -15.26 13.01
N ILE A 56 17.92 -15.22 11.92
CA ILE A 56 17.40 -15.32 10.57
C ILE A 56 17.63 -16.72 10.04
N PHE A 57 16.56 -17.33 9.57
CA PHE A 57 16.55 -18.61 8.89
C PHE A 57 16.45 -18.34 7.40
N THR A 58 17.31 -18.96 6.62
CA THR A 58 17.26 -18.90 5.16
C THR A 58 16.93 -20.28 4.64
N GLN A 59 15.98 -20.38 3.73
CA GLN A 59 15.65 -21.58 2.97
C GLN A 59 15.83 -21.29 1.49
N LEU A 60 16.75 -22.02 0.88
CA LEU A 60 17.01 -22.03 -0.55
C LEU A 60 16.44 -23.33 -1.13
N THR A 61 15.68 -23.24 -2.22
CA THR A 61 15.20 -24.40 -2.98
C THR A 61 15.69 -24.26 -4.42
N VAL A 62 16.44 -25.24 -4.91
CA VAL A 62 16.97 -25.28 -6.27
C VAL A 62 16.39 -26.47 -7.01
N GLN A 63 15.63 -26.22 -8.07
CA GLN A 63 15.18 -27.22 -9.03
C GLN A 63 16.06 -27.15 -10.28
N GLY A 64 16.34 -28.30 -10.87
CA GLY A 64 17.23 -28.39 -12.02
C GLY A 64 17.90 -29.76 -12.13
N GLU A 65 19.04 -29.79 -12.80
CA GLU A 65 19.84 -31.00 -12.97
C GLU A 65 21.32 -30.72 -12.72
N GLY A 66 22.01 -31.63 -12.03
CA GLY A 66 23.46 -31.54 -11.80
C GLY A 66 23.86 -30.55 -10.71
N ASP A 67 25.16 -30.30 -10.59
CA ASP A 67 25.70 -29.42 -9.55
C ASP A 67 25.71 -27.96 -10.00
N VAL A 68 25.08 -27.11 -9.17
CA VAL A 68 24.88 -25.69 -9.42
C VAL A 68 25.41 -24.88 -8.23
N GLU A 69 26.11 -23.79 -8.52
CA GLU A 69 26.54 -22.82 -7.53
C GLU A 69 25.55 -21.64 -7.50
N VAL A 70 24.96 -21.38 -6.34
CA VAL A 70 24.00 -20.30 -6.11
C VAL A 70 24.58 -19.29 -5.13
N VAL A 71 24.65 -18.03 -5.55
CA VAL A 71 25.20 -16.95 -4.73
C VAL A 71 24.06 -16.09 -4.19
N LEU A 72 23.92 -16.05 -2.86
CA LEU A 72 22.99 -15.17 -2.16
C LEU A 72 23.72 -13.91 -1.68
N PRO A 73 23.39 -12.71 -2.19
CA PRO A 73 23.95 -11.46 -1.69
C PRO A 73 23.27 -10.97 -0.41
N ALA A 74 23.92 -10.04 0.30
CA ALA A 74 23.37 -9.33 1.47
C ALA A 74 22.80 -10.25 2.57
N GLN A 75 23.52 -11.33 2.89
CA GLN A 75 23.10 -12.31 3.87
C GLN A 75 23.70 -12.04 5.26
N ALA A 76 22.97 -12.43 6.30
CA ALA A 76 23.54 -12.50 7.64
C ALA A 76 24.54 -13.66 7.74
N THR A 77 25.80 -13.36 8.05
CA THR A 77 26.88 -14.36 8.08
C THR A 77 27.36 -14.71 9.48
N ARG A 78 27.00 -13.90 10.48
CA ARG A 78 27.44 -14.10 11.86
C ARG A 78 26.86 -15.38 12.45
N GLY A 79 27.74 -16.30 12.81
CA GLY A 79 27.34 -17.58 13.40
C GLY A 79 26.53 -18.47 12.45
N LEU A 80 26.68 -18.25 11.13
CA LEU A 80 25.98 -19.00 10.11
C LEU A 80 26.24 -20.51 10.24
N ARG A 81 25.16 -21.28 10.21
CA ARG A 81 25.17 -22.75 10.30
C ARG A 81 24.23 -23.33 9.27
N ASN A 82 24.65 -24.39 8.61
CA ASN A 82 23.75 -25.27 7.87
C ASN A 82 22.93 -26.10 8.87
N LEU A 83 21.63 -26.24 8.62
CA LEU A 83 20.70 -27.02 9.42
C LEU A 83 20.45 -28.42 8.84
N ASP A 84 20.77 -28.64 7.57
CA ASP A 84 20.50 -29.89 6.86
C ASP A 84 21.76 -30.78 6.72
N GLY A 85 22.93 -30.29 7.16
CA GLY A 85 24.16 -31.08 7.10
C GLY A 85 25.37 -30.45 7.80
N PHE A 86 26.49 -31.16 7.71
CA PHE A 86 27.77 -30.72 8.28
C PHE A 86 28.55 -29.74 7.38
N GLY A 87 28.18 -29.64 6.10
CA GLY A 87 28.78 -28.69 5.16
C GLY A 87 28.39 -27.26 5.50
N ARG A 88 29.33 -26.33 5.44
CA ARG A 88 29.04 -24.89 5.55
C ARG A 88 29.10 -24.26 4.17
N PRO A 89 28.14 -23.40 3.81
CA PRO A 89 28.26 -22.63 2.58
C PRO A 89 29.49 -21.72 2.66
N THR A 90 30.05 -21.39 1.49
CA THR A 90 31.21 -20.50 1.41
C THR A 90 30.74 -19.07 1.68
N ILE A 91 31.49 -18.32 2.48
CA ILE A 91 31.15 -16.95 2.86
C ILE A 91 32.25 -16.02 2.35
N ASP A 92 31.87 -15.02 1.54
CA ASP A 92 32.71 -13.87 1.22
C ASP A 92 31.98 -12.58 1.64
N ARG A 93 32.43 -11.96 2.74
CA ARG A 93 31.80 -10.79 3.36
C ARG A 93 30.32 -11.03 3.72
N ASP A 94 29.41 -10.52 2.89
CA ASP A 94 27.96 -10.61 2.98
C ASP A 94 27.34 -11.52 1.91
N GLN A 95 28.17 -12.14 1.05
CA GLN A 95 27.73 -13.16 0.11
C GLN A 95 27.87 -14.55 0.69
N VAL A 96 26.83 -15.36 0.52
CA VAL A 96 26.80 -16.78 0.91
C VAL A 96 26.59 -17.61 -0.34
N THR A 97 27.52 -18.51 -0.61
CA THR A 97 27.54 -19.37 -1.80
C THR A 97 27.18 -20.80 -1.42
N PHE A 98 26.16 -21.33 -2.08
CA PHE A 98 25.66 -22.70 -1.91
C PHE A 98 26.06 -23.54 -3.12
N ASN A 99 26.67 -24.69 -2.86
CA ASN A 99 26.88 -25.73 -3.87
C ASN A 99 25.77 -26.75 -3.72
N VAL A 100 24.84 -26.77 -4.68
CA VAL A 100 23.61 -27.57 -4.59
C VAL A 100 23.57 -28.56 -5.74
N SER A 101 23.41 -29.84 -5.42
CA SER A 101 23.07 -30.86 -6.42
C SER A 101 21.57 -30.74 -6.73
N ALA A 102 21.26 -30.04 -7.82
CA ALA A 102 19.90 -29.76 -8.25
C ALA A 102 19.20 -31.04 -8.75
N THR A 103 17.91 -31.16 -8.41
CA THR A 103 17.06 -32.25 -8.88
C THR A 103 15.75 -31.67 -9.44
N PRO A 104 15.04 -32.40 -10.34
CA PRO A 104 13.75 -31.93 -10.85
C PRO A 104 12.70 -31.71 -9.75
N ASP A 105 12.75 -32.51 -8.67
CA ASP A 105 11.85 -32.39 -7.51
C ASP A 105 12.23 -31.24 -6.57
N GLY A 106 13.47 -30.73 -6.69
CA GLY A 106 13.99 -29.63 -5.90
C GLY A 106 14.83 -30.08 -4.70
N THR A 107 15.99 -29.45 -4.55
CA THR A 107 16.90 -29.65 -3.42
C THR A 107 16.79 -28.45 -2.48
N ASN A 108 16.63 -28.71 -1.19
CA ASN A 108 16.49 -27.68 -0.15
C ASN A 108 17.79 -27.54 0.65
N GLU A 109 18.19 -26.29 0.89
CA GLU A 109 19.29 -25.92 1.80
C GLU A 109 18.77 -24.92 2.82
N ARG A 110 18.96 -25.22 4.11
CA ARG A 110 18.53 -24.35 5.22
C ARG A 110 19.70 -23.90 6.05
N THR A 111 19.78 -22.60 6.29
CA THR A 111 20.77 -22.02 7.20
C THR A 111 20.12 -21.20 8.29
N VAL A 112 20.85 -21.01 9.38
CA VAL A 112 20.52 -20.05 10.43
C VAL A 112 21.72 -19.17 10.72
N ALA A 113 21.49 -17.88 10.89
CA ALA A 113 22.48 -16.92 11.32
C ALA A 113 21.90 -15.97 12.40
N THR A 114 22.77 -15.26 13.11
CA THR A 114 22.35 -14.18 13.99
C THR A 114 21.84 -13.00 13.17
N HIS A 115 20.63 -12.52 13.46
CA HIS A 115 20.08 -11.31 12.86
C HIS A 115 20.38 -10.11 13.76
N ARG A 116 20.73 -8.97 13.15
CA ARG A 116 21.13 -7.74 13.86
C ARG A 116 20.56 -6.46 13.24
N ASP A 117 19.91 -6.58 12.10
CA ASP A 117 19.29 -5.44 11.44
C ASP A 117 18.02 -5.06 12.21
N PRO A 118 17.50 -3.84 12.02
CA PRO A 118 16.22 -3.44 12.59
C PRO A 118 15.13 -4.45 12.19
N LEU A 119 14.30 -4.82 13.17
CA LEU A 119 13.15 -5.68 12.91
C LEU A 119 12.11 -4.89 12.11
N PRO A 120 11.47 -5.50 11.10
CA PRO A 120 10.43 -4.83 10.31
C PRO A 120 9.14 -4.59 11.11
N ILE A 121 8.98 -5.33 12.22
CA ILE A 121 7.87 -5.19 13.16
C ILE A 121 8.46 -5.00 14.56
N GLU A 122 7.98 -3.97 15.24
CA GLU A 122 8.25 -3.68 16.65
C GLU A 122 7.04 -4.12 17.50
N LEU A 123 7.32 -4.65 18.70
CA LEU A 123 6.32 -5.11 19.66
C LEU A 123 6.66 -4.55 21.04
N ASP A 124 5.86 -3.61 21.51
CA ASP A 124 5.94 -3.05 22.86
C ASP A 124 4.85 -3.65 23.75
N VAL A 125 5.19 -3.92 25.02
CA VAL A 125 4.27 -4.51 25.99
C VAL A 125 4.26 -3.68 27.27
N SER A 126 3.07 -3.36 27.77
CA SER A 126 2.89 -2.65 29.03
C SER A 126 1.87 -3.34 29.92
N TYR A 127 2.08 -3.23 31.24
CA TYR A 127 1.29 -3.93 32.25
C TYR A 127 0.78 -2.95 33.30
N ARG A 128 -0.46 -3.16 33.74
CA ARG A 128 -1.05 -2.50 34.90
C ARG A 128 -1.71 -3.51 35.81
N LEU A 129 -1.45 -3.43 37.11
CA LEU A 129 -2.14 -4.21 38.14
C LEU A 129 -2.94 -3.25 39.01
N ASP A 130 -4.24 -3.51 39.14
CA ASP A 130 -5.20 -2.64 39.85
C ASP A 130 -5.12 -1.18 39.39
N GLY A 131 -4.97 -0.99 38.07
CA GLY A 131 -4.83 0.32 37.42
C GLY A 131 -3.44 0.99 37.54
N SER A 132 -2.50 0.42 38.29
CA SER A 132 -1.15 0.98 38.49
C SER A 132 -0.13 0.31 37.57
N PRO A 133 0.75 1.06 36.87
CA PRO A 133 1.84 0.49 36.08
C PRO A 133 2.74 -0.42 36.94
N VAL A 134 3.14 -1.56 36.37
CA VAL A 134 3.95 -2.57 37.07
C VAL A 134 4.92 -3.21 36.10
N GLU A 135 6.12 -3.53 36.56
CA GLU A 135 7.11 -4.25 35.77
C GLU A 135 6.75 -5.75 35.68
N PRO A 136 7.09 -6.45 34.59
CA PRO A 136 6.73 -7.85 34.42
C PRO A 136 7.25 -8.77 35.54
N GLN A 137 8.44 -8.47 36.07
CA GLN A 137 9.04 -9.21 37.18
C GLN A 137 8.29 -9.05 38.50
N ASP A 138 7.62 -7.91 38.70
CA ASP A 138 6.88 -7.57 39.92
C ASP A 138 5.43 -8.08 39.89
N LEU A 139 4.97 -8.58 38.75
CA LEU A 139 3.68 -9.26 38.59
C LEU A 139 3.67 -10.65 39.22
N VAL A 140 4.83 -11.34 39.25
CA VAL A 140 4.88 -12.75 39.62
C VAL A 140 4.38 -12.97 41.05
N GLY A 141 3.35 -13.80 41.21
CA GLY A 141 2.73 -14.12 42.50
C GLY A 141 1.76 -13.07 43.04
N ARG A 142 1.49 -12.00 42.28
CA ARG A 142 0.49 -10.98 42.64
C ARG A 142 -0.92 -11.42 42.26
N SER A 143 -1.91 -10.80 42.87
CA SER A 143 -3.33 -10.99 42.54
C SER A 143 -3.99 -9.62 42.41
N GLY A 144 -4.99 -9.51 41.54
CA GLY A 144 -5.70 -8.26 41.26
C GLY A 144 -6.25 -8.24 39.83
N GLU A 145 -6.69 -7.06 39.40
CA GLU A 145 -7.08 -6.81 38.02
C GLU A 145 -5.84 -6.50 37.17
N LEU A 146 -5.48 -7.41 36.26
CA LEU A 146 -4.38 -7.23 35.34
C LEU A 146 -4.90 -6.70 34.01
N GLU A 147 -4.29 -5.62 33.54
CA GLU A 147 -4.43 -5.11 32.17
C GLU A 147 -3.07 -5.23 31.47
N VAL A 148 -3.06 -5.79 30.26
CA VAL A 148 -1.86 -5.89 29.42
C VAL A 148 -2.16 -5.34 28.04
N SER A 149 -1.33 -4.40 27.59
CA SER A 149 -1.45 -3.79 26.26
C SER A 149 -0.23 -4.12 25.40
N PHE A 150 -0.48 -4.54 24.17
CA PHE A 150 0.50 -4.85 23.14
C PHE A 150 0.38 -3.80 22.03
N THR A 151 1.43 -3.02 21.82
CA THR A 151 1.52 -2.09 20.69
C THR A 151 2.43 -2.69 19.64
N VAL A 152 1.89 -2.89 18.44
CA VAL A 152 2.61 -3.45 17.30
C VAL A 152 2.77 -2.37 16.23
N ARG A 153 4.01 -2.13 15.79
CA ARG A 153 4.35 -1.10 14.81
C ARG A 153 5.09 -1.71 13.62
N ASN A 154 4.66 -1.35 12.41
CA ASN A 154 5.41 -1.56 11.18
C ASN A 154 6.43 -0.43 11.02
N THR A 155 7.71 -0.79 10.97
CA THR A 155 8.83 0.16 10.92
C THR A 155 9.46 0.25 9.55
N THR A 156 8.84 -0.36 8.53
CA THR A 156 9.38 -0.45 7.17
C THR A 156 9.00 0.71 6.26
N ALA A 157 8.33 1.73 6.78
CA ALA A 157 7.97 2.92 6.04
C ALA A 157 9.23 3.64 5.54
N GLU A 158 9.37 3.76 4.22
CA GLU A 158 10.46 4.50 3.58
C GLU A 158 9.92 5.67 2.75
N PRO A 159 10.52 6.87 2.85
CA PRO A 159 10.14 8.01 2.02
C PRO A 159 10.34 7.68 0.55
N THR A 160 9.24 7.61 -0.20
CA THR A 160 9.23 7.24 -1.61
C THR A 160 8.70 8.40 -2.43
N GLU A 161 9.48 8.80 -3.44
CA GLU A 161 9.08 9.82 -4.39
C GLU A 161 8.09 9.22 -5.41
N ILE A 162 6.85 9.68 -5.38
CA ILE A 162 5.80 9.28 -6.32
C ILE A 162 5.56 10.43 -7.29
N THR A 163 5.65 10.11 -8.58
CA THR A 163 5.36 11.04 -9.67
C THR A 163 4.08 10.62 -10.37
N TYR A 164 3.11 11.52 -10.45
CA TYR A 164 1.83 11.31 -11.12
C TYR A 164 1.43 12.55 -11.93
N GLN A 165 0.55 12.35 -12.92
CA GLN A 165 0.04 13.44 -13.75
C GLN A 165 -1.41 13.76 -13.39
N ASP A 166 -1.76 15.05 -13.42
CA ASP A 166 -3.15 15.46 -13.32
C ASP A 166 -3.93 15.23 -14.64
N GLY A 167 -5.22 15.57 -14.63
CA GLY A 167 -6.10 15.43 -15.79
C GLY A 167 -5.77 16.35 -16.98
N VAL A 168 -4.79 17.24 -16.86
CA VAL A 168 -4.36 18.19 -17.90
C VAL A 168 -2.91 17.89 -18.35
N GLY A 169 -2.29 16.85 -17.80
CA GLY A 169 -0.92 16.41 -18.12
C GLY A 169 0.18 17.14 -17.35
N ALA A 170 -0.16 17.97 -16.36
CA ALA A 170 0.82 18.54 -15.46
C ALA A 170 1.35 17.44 -14.52
N THR A 171 2.66 17.37 -14.38
CA THR A 171 3.33 16.36 -13.56
C THR A 171 3.55 16.90 -12.16
N TYR A 172 3.16 16.10 -11.17
CA TYR A 172 3.35 16.36 -9.75
C TYR A 172 4.23 15.28 -9.17
N THR A 173 5.08 15.70 -8.25
CA THR A 173 5.98 14.82 -7.51
C THR A 173 5.75 15.09 -6.03
N GLU A 174 5.42 14.04 -5.29
CA GLU A 174 5.23 14.10 -3.85
C GLU A 174 6.03 12.97 -3.20
N THR A 175 6.58 13.23 -2.03
CA THR A 175 7.21 12.21 -1.20
C THR A 175 6.19 11.72 -0.21
N ILE A 176 5.85 10.44 -0.28
CA ILE A 176 5.01 9.79 0.72
C ILE A 176 5.77 8.63 1.35
N ASP A 177 5.51 8.36 2.63
CA ASP A 177 6.09 7.20 3.30
C ASP A 177 5.34 5.94 2.84
N VAL A 178 6.07 4.96 2.31
CA VAL A 178 5.50 3.69 1.83
C VAL A 178 6.07 2.55 2.65
N ALA A 179 5.22 1.92 3.45
CA ALA A 179 5.60 0.73 4.21
C ALA A 179 5.39 -0.56 3.40
N VAL A 180 6.19 -1.58 3.71
CA VAL A 180 5.92 -2.94 3.26
C VAL A 180 4.67 -3.43 4.00
N PRO A 181 3.61 -3.88 3.30
CA PRO A 181 2.38 -4.26 3.98
C PRO A 181 2.56 -5.57 4.73
N PHE A 182 2.23 -5.60 6.02
CA PHE A 182 2.25 -6.82 6.83
C PHE A 182 0.86 -7.19 7.33
N VAL A 183 0.57 -8.49 7.34
CA VAL A 183 -0.60 -9.07 8.03
C VAL A 183 -0.13 -10.12 9.01
N GLY A 184 -0.83 -10.26 10.12
CA GLY A 184 -0.39 -11.18 11.15
C GLY A 184 -1.33 -11.31 12.32
N SER A 185 -0.81 -11.90 13.38
CA SER A 185 -1.54 -12.07 14.63
C SER A 185 -0.65 -11.96 15.84
N VAL A 186 -1.25 -11.54 16.95
CA VAL A 186 -0.70 -11.66 18.30
C VAL A 186 -1.58 -12.64 19.06
N SER A 187 -0.98 -13.67 19.64
CA SER A 187 -1.70 -14.74 20.33
C SER A 187 -1.01 -15.18 21.61
N MET A 188 -1.79 -15.65 22.58
CA MET A 188 -1.28 -16.18 23.84
C MET A 188 -2.22 -17.24 24.40
N GLU A 189 -1.69 -18.06 25.31
CA GLU A 189 -2.47 -18.99 26.13
C GLU A 189 -2.46 -18.50 27.59
N LEU A 190 -3.65 -18.31 28.15
CA LEU A 190 -3.88 -17.91 29.54
C LEU A 190 -4.45 -19.11 30.30
N ASP A 191 -3.76 -19.56 31.33
CA ASP A 191 -4.21 -20.70 32.13
C ASP A 191 -5.29 -20.32 33.15
N ASN A 192 -5.65 -21.27 34.01
CA ASN A 192 -6.71 -21.10 35.00
C ASN A 192 -6.47 -20.03 36.07
N ARG A 193 -5.28 -19.39 36.10
CA ARG A 193 -5.01 -18.24 36.98
C ARG A 193 -5.67 -16.96 36.49
N PHE A 194 -6.07 -16.90 35.22
CA PHE A 194 -6.70 -15.75 34.58
C PHE A 194 -8.21 -16.00 34.44
N VAL A 195 -9.03 -15.17 35.08
CA VAL A 195 -10.49 -15.30 35.11
C VAL A 195 -11.14 -14.01 34.64
N GLY A 196 -12.29 -14.13 33.96
CA GLY A 196 -13.03 -12.95 33.47
C GLY A 196 -12.26 -12.18 32.41
N ILE A 197 -11.67 -12.90 31.45
CA ILE A 197 -10.88 -12.32 30.37
C ILE A 197 -11.78 -11.45 29.49
N ASP A 198 -11.49 -10.16 29.43
CA ASP A 198 -12.07 -9.22 28.46
C ASP A 198 -10.97 -8.75 27.51
N ALA A 199 -11.13 -9.06 26.22
CA ALA A 199 -10.12 -8.83 25.19
C ALA A 199 -10.81 -8.27 23.94
N PRO A 200 -11.06 -6.95 23.89
CA PRO A 200 -11.76 -6.33 22.77
C PRO A 200 -11.07 -6.62 21.43
N GLY A 201 -11.87 -7.03 20.43
CA GLY A 201 -11.37 -7.37 19.09
C GLY A 201 -10.60 -8.70 18.99
N ALA A 202 -10.44 -9.45 20.08
CA ALA A 202 -9.81 -10.75 20.06
C ALA A 202 -10.80 -11.88 19.73
N SER A 203 -10.29 -12.95 19.15
CA SER A 203 -10.91 -14.27 19.27
C SER A 203 -10.49 -14.89 20.61
N VAL A 204 -11.47 -15.23 21.45
CA VAL A 204 -11.26 -15.86 22.76
C VAL A 204 -11.90 -17.24 22.76
N ALA A 205 -11.09 -18.29 22.95
CA ALA A 205 -11.56 -19.67 22.90
C ALA A 205 -10.78 -20.58 23.85
N GLY A 206 -11.42 -21.62 24.39
CA GLY A 206 -10.72 -22.63 25.19
C GLY A 206 -9.93 -23.61 24.33
N ASN A 207 -8.71 -23.99 24.74
CA ASN A 207 -7.86 -24.95 24.01
C ASN A 207 -8.19 -26.43 24.28
N GLY A 208 -9.27 -26.72 25.03
CA GLY A 208 -9.68 -28.08 25.43
C GLY A 208 -8.84 -28.71 26.55
N ARG A 209 -7.80 -28.03 27.03
CA ARG A 209 -6.94 -28.46 28.16
C ARG A 209 -7.15 -27.64 29.43
N GLY A 210 -8.03 -26.64 29.38
CA GLY A 210 -8.36 -25.75 30.50
C GLY A 210 -7.79 -24.34 30.37
N ASP A 211 -6.99 -24.08 29.33
CA ASP A 211 -6.45 -22.74 29.06
C ASP A 211 -7.33 -22.00 28.04
N THR A 212 -7.29 -20.69 28.12
CA THR A 212 -7.95 -19.76 27.20
C THR A 212 -6.93 -19.22 26.20
N VAL A 213 -7.19 -19.44 24.92
CA VAL A 213 -6.44 -18.82 23.81
C VAL A 213 -7.06 -17.48 23.52
N VAL A 214 -6.23 -16.44 23.48
CA VAL A 214 -6.61 -15.09 23.05
C VAL A 214 -5.78 -14.76 21.82
N SER A 215 -6.42 -14.34 20.73
CA SER A 215 -5.73 -14.00 19.48
C SER A 215 -6.35 -12.79 18.79
N TRP A 216 -5.53 -11.83 18.39
CA TRP A 216 -5.89 -10.72 17.51
C TRP A 216 -5.32 -10.94 16.12
N SER A 217 -6.07 -10.54 15.09
CA SER A 217 -5.56 -10.44 13.72
C SER A 217 -5.29 -8.98 13.39
N MET A 218 -4.20 -8.70 12.70
CA MET A 218 -3.70 -7.34 12.45
C MET A 218 -3.37 -7.14 10.97
N VAL A 219 -3.62 -5.91 10.51
CA VAL A 219 -3.33 -5.43 9.15
C VAL A 219 -2.50 -4.14 9.29
N LEU A 220 -1.18 -4.27 9.19
CA LEU A 220 -0.23 -3.22 9.58
C LEU A 220 0.18 -2.30 8.42
N PHE A 221 -0.80 -1.83 7.66
CA PHE A 221 -0.59 -0.89 6.56
C PHE A 221 -1.86 -0.11 6.23
N GLU A 222 -1.68 1.14 5.79
CA GLU A 222 -2.76 2.00 5.34
C GLU A 222 -3.22 1.66 3.90
N PRO A 223 -4.46 2.02 3.52
CA PRO A 223 -5.53 2.57 4.35
C PRO A 223 -6.42 1.48 4.99
N VAL A 224 -6.13 0.21 4.73
CA VAL A 224 -6.98 -0.92 5.18
C VAL A 224 -6.90 -1.11 6.69
N GLY A 225 -5.70 -0.92 7.26
CA GLY A 225 -5.48 -0.86 8.69
C GLY A 225 -4.64 0.36 9.06
N SER A 226 -3.66 0.16 9.91
CA SER A 226 -2.76 1.20 10.43
C SER A 226 -1.39 0.58 10.63
N GLU A 227 -0.33 1.33 10.36
CA GLU A 227 1.05 0.91 10.61
C GLU A 227 1.32 0.65 12.10
N GLU A 228 0.54 1.27 12.99
CA GLU A 228 0.59 1.04 14.43
C GLU A 228 -0.79 0.59 14.95
N GLN A 229 -0.84 -0.52 15.69
CA GLN A 229 -2.05 -1.02 16.34
C GLN A 229 -1.77 -1.41 17.78
N THR A 230 -2.66 -1.02 18.69
CA THR A 230 -2.60 -1.45 20.10
C THR A 230 -3.79 -2.35 20.41
N VAL A 231 -3.51 -3.51 21.01
CA VAL A 231 -4.51 -4.46 21.49
C VAL A 231 -4.31 -4.74 22.97
N THR A 232 -5.39 -4.94 23.70
CA THR A 232 -5.36 -5.05 25.16
C THR A 232 -6.25 -6.19 25.63
N TYR A 233 -5.84 -6.86 26.71
CA TYR A 233 -6.77 -7.68 27.50
C TYR A 233 -6.74 -7.28 28.97
N THR A 234 -7.86 -7.51 29.63
CA THR A 234 -7.99 -7.44 31.09
C THR A 234 -8.40 -8.80 31.63
N ALA A 235 -7.93 -9.14 32.84
CA ALA A 235 -8.35 -10.35 33.54
C ALA A 235 -8.14 -10.20 35.05
N GLN A 236 -8.99 -10.85 35.83
CA GLN A 236 -8.75 -11.06 37.25
C GLN A 236 -7.73 -12.18 37.42
N VAL A 237 -6.60 -11.89 38.04
CA VAL A 237 -5.48 -12.83 38.19
C VAL A 237 -5.27 -13.23 39.65
N SER A 238 -4.90 -14.49 39.87
CA SER A 238 -4.46 -14.99 41.17
C SER A 238 -3.14 -15.74 41.02
N ASP A 239 -2.14 -15.41 41.86
CA ASP A 239 -0.78 -15.94 41.73
C ASP A 239 -0.22 -15.72 40.31
N ALA A 240 -0.27 -14.47 39.85
CA ALA A 240 -0.06 -14.10 38.47
C ALA A 240 1.30 -14.57 37.94
N ILE A 241 1.31 -14.93 36.67
CA ILE A 241 2.51 -15.19 35.88
C ILE A 241 2.47 -14.31 34.65
N VAL A 242 3.62 -14.06 34.02
CA VAL A 242 3.62 -13.47 32.68
C VAL A 242 3.34 -14.60 31.68
N PRO A 243 2.26 -14.55 30.88
CA PRO A 243 2.01 -15.56 29.86
C PRO A 243 3.03 -15.44 28.71
N GLY A 244 3.28 -16.52 27.98
CA GLY A 244 4.04 -16.45 26.73
C GLY A 244 3.19 -15.88 25.59
N VAL A 245 3.80 -15.04 24.75
CA VAL A 245 3.13 -14.39 23.62
C VAL A 245 3.83 -14.78 22.32
N ILE A 246 3.02 -15.11 21.32
CA ILE A 246 3.47 -15.45 19.98
C ILE A 246 2.88 -14.42 19.02
N ALA A 247 3.77 -13.65 18.39
CA ALA A 247 3.44 -12.69 17.37
C ALA A 247 4.00 -13.17 16.01
N GLN A 248 3.15 -13.25 14.99
CA GLN A 248 3.52 -13.76 13.68
C GLN A 248 3.05 -12.81 12.59
N PHE A 249 3.97 -12.35 11.75
CA PHE A 249 3.66 -11.42 10.65
C PHE A 249 4.26 -11.89 9.33
N LEU A 250 3.49 -11.71 8.27
CA LEU A 250 3.84 -12.06 6.91
C LEU A 250 3.71 -10.80 6.03
N PRO A 251 4.72 -10.50 5.20
CA PRO A 251 4.63 -9.46 4.21
C PRO A 251 3.63 -9.91 3.16
N VAL A 252 2.83 -8.96 2.70
CA VAL A 252 1.86 -9.16 1.65
C VAL A 252 2.46 -8.66 0.35
N ASP A 253 2.44 -9.50 -0.67
CA ASP A 253 2.78 -9.10 -2.02
C ASP A 253 1.58 -9.35 -2.94
N SER A 254 1.61 -8.74 -4.12
CA SER A 254 0.53 -8.81 -5.12
C SER A 254 0.25 -10.24 -5.61
N ASN A 255 1.23 -11.14 -5.52
CA ASN A 255 1.09 -12.54 -5.95
C ASN A 255 0.51 -13.42 -4.82
N SER A 256 0.79 -13.06 -3.56
CA SER A 256 0.36 -13.77 -2.36
C SER A 256 -1.06 -13.41 -1.93
N PHE A 257 -1.60 -12.28 -2.40
CA PHE A 257 -2.92 -11.78 -1.98
C PHE A 257 -3.75 -11.34 -3.18
N GLY A 258 -4.50 -12.30 -3.78
CA GLY A 258 -5.25 -12.05 -5.02
C GLY A 258 -6.26 -10.89 -4.96
N SER A 259 -6.74 -10.50 -3.77
CA SER A 259 -7.61 -9.33 -3.64
C SER A 259 -6.86 -8.00 -3.84
N LEU A 260 -5.55 -7.93 -3.56
CA LEU A 260 -4.74 -6.75 -3.88
C LEU A 260 -4.60 -6.56 -5.38
N ALA A 261 -4.45 -7.63 -6.17
CA ALA A 261 -4.44 -7.54 -7.62
C ALA A 261 -5.77 -6.97 -8.16
N SER A 262 -6.92 -7.46 -7.67
CA SER A 262 -8.23 -6.90 -8.08
C SER A 262 -8.42 -5.44 -7.68
N VAL A 263 -7.83 -5.02 -6.55
CA VAL A 263 -7.85 -3.63 -6.11
C VAL A 263 -6.99 -2.77 -7.04
N GLN A 264 -5.80 -3.24 -7.43
CA GLN A 264 -4.94 -2.56 -8.41
C GLN A 264 -5.66 -2.35 -9.75
N ASP A 265 -6.33 -3.39 -10.28
CA ASP A 265 -7.11 -3.30 -11.51
C ASP A 265 -8.24 -2.25 -11.37
N THR A 266 -8.97 -2.30 -10.25
CA THR A 266 -10.08 -1.35 -9.99
C THR A 266 -9.59 0.09 -9.91
N PHE A 267 -8.46 0.34 -9.24
CA PHE A 267 -7.86 1.69 -9.19
C PHE A 267 -7.36 2.14 -10.56
N GLY A 268 -6.85 1.23 -11.38
CA GLY A 268 -6.50 1.49 -12.77
C GLY A 268 -7.70 1.97 -13.58
N ASP A 269 -8.82 1.23 -13.53
CA ASP A 269 -10.06 1.57 -14.21
C ASP A 269 -10.62 2.93 -13.76
N VAL A 270 -10.58 3.21 -12.45
CA VAL A 270 -11.02 4.51 -11.90
C VAL A 270 -10.12 5.63 -12.41
N ALA A 271 -8.79 5.44 -12.43
CA ALA A 271 -7.85 6.44 -12.93
C ALA A 271 -8.10 6.74 -14.41
N ASP A 272 -8.37 5.72 -15.22
CA ASP A 272 -8.68 5.90 -16.65
C ASP A 272 -10.01 6.60 -16.86
N GLY A 273 -11.05 6.26 -16.09
CA GLY A 273 -12.32 6.97 -16.10
C GLY A 273 -12.19 8.46 -15.72
N LEU A 274 -11.34 8.78 -14.75
CA LEU A 274 -11.06 10.17 -14.37
C LEU A 274 -10.30 10.93 -15.48
N ARG A 275 -9.40 10.27 -16.22
CA ARG A 275 -8.73 10.88 -17.39
C ARG A 275 -9.71 11.18 -18.52
N GLU A 276 -10.64 10.28 -18.78
CA GLU A 276 -11.69 10.51 -19.79
C GLU A 276 -12.57 11.71 -19.41
N ILE A 277 -12.97 11.81 -18.14
CA ILE A 277 -13.74 12.96 -17.63
C ILE A 277 -12.96 14.26 -17.80
N ALA A 278 -11.66 14.28 -17.46
CA ALA A 278 -10.82 15.47 -17.63
C ALA A 278 -10.69 15.87 -19.10
N GLY A 279 -10.46 14.91 -20.00
CA GLY A 279 -10.41 15.13 -21.44
C GLY A 279 -11.73 15.67 -22.00
N GLY A 280 -12.87 15.13 -21.56
CA GLY A 280 -14.20 15.63 -21.90
C GLY A 280 -14.42 17.07 -21.41
N GLY A 281 -13.96 17.40 -20.21
CA GLY A 281 -14.00 18.75 -19.65
C GLY A 281 -13.22 19.77 -20.50
N LEU A 282 -12.01 19.42 -20.92
CA LEU A 282 -11.19 20.26 -21.82
C LEU A 282 -11.85 20.46 -23.18
N GLN A 283 -12.50 19.43 -23.72
CA GLN A 283 -13.24 19.54 -24.99
C GLN A 283 -14.46 20.45 -24.86
N ILE A 284 -15.18 20.40 -23.75
CA ILE A 284 -16.31 21.32 -23.47
C ILE A 284 -15.80 22.76 -23.41
N ASP A 285 -14.70 23.03 -22.69
CA ASP A 285 -14.10 24.37 -22.62
C ASP A 285 -13.74 24.91 -24.01
N ALA A 286 -13.05 24.10 -24.83
CA ALA A 286 -12.71 24.49 -26.20
C ALA A 286 -13.96 24.79 -27.06
N ASN A 287 -15.02 23.99 -26.92
CA ASN A 287 -16.28 24.20 -27.63
C ASN A 287 -17.02 25.45 -27.14
N LEU A 288 -17.00 25.76 -25.84
CA LEU A 288 -17.58 26.99 -25.28
C LEU A 288 -16.85 28.23 -25.78
N GLN A 289 -15.50 28.17 -25.88
CA GLN A 289 -14.72 29.25 -26.48
C GLN A 289 -15.08 29.46 -27.96
N ALA A 290 -15.18 28.37 -28.74
CA ALA A 290 -15.59 28.44 -30.14
C ALA A 290 -17.01 29.00 -30.30
N LEU A 291 -17.94 28.59 -29.42
CA LEU A 291 -19.31 29.11 -29.38
C LEU A 291 -19.34 30.62 -29.06
N ALA A 292 -18.55 31.07 -28.09
CA ALA A 292 -18.45 32.49 -27.74
C ALA A 292 -17.92 33.33 -28.92
N ILE A 293 -16.90 32.83 -29.62
CA ILE A 293 -16.38 33.45 -30.84
C ILE A 293 -17.47 33.52 -31.92
N GLY A 294 -18.17 32.42 -32.17
CA GLY A 294 -19.26 32.35 -33.15
C GLY A 294 -20.42 33.29 -32.82
N ALA A 295 -20.81 33.39 -31.56
CA ALA A 295 -21.84 34.33 -31.09
C ALA A 295 -21.40 35.79 -31.30
N GLY A 296 -20.12 36.11 -31.05
CA GLY A 296 -19.55 37.42 -31.35
C GLY A 296 -19.59 37.77 -32.84
N GLN A 297 -19.27 36.81 -33.71
CA GLN A 297 -19.36 36.98 -35.17
C GLN A 297 -20.80 37.20 -35.63
N LEU A 298 -21.76 36.45 -35.08
CA LEU A 298 -23.18 36.61 -35.37
C LEU A 298 -23.67 38.00 -34.95
N PHE A 299 -23.33 38.45 -33.75
CA PHE A 299 -23.67 39.79 -33.25
C PHE A 299 -23.15 40.89 -34.19
N GLN A 300 -21.89 40.80 -34.62
CA GLN A 300 -21.33 41.73 -35.60
C GLN A 300 -22.06 41.67 -36.95
N GLY A 301 -22.46 40.48 -37.40
CA GLY A 301 -23.24 40.28 -38.61
C GLY A 301 -24.62 40.93 -38.54
N VAL A 302 -25.33 40.76 -37.42
CA VAL A 302 -26.62 41.43 -37.15
C VAL A 302 -26.44 42.95 -37.13
N GLY A 303 -25.37 43.46 -36.51
CA GLY A 303 -25.05 44.88 -36.54
C GLY A 303 -24.86 45.44 -37.95
N ARG A 304 -24.09 44.73 -38.80
CA ARG A 304 -23.93 45.11 -40.22
C ARG A 304 -25.25 45.06 -40.98
N LEU A 305 -26.10 44.06 -40.73
CA LEU A 305 -27.41 43.94 -41.36
C LEU A 305 -28.34 45.11 -40.96
N ALA A 306 -28.34 45.48 -39.68
CA ALA A 306 -29.10 46.63 -39.19
C ALA A 306 -28.64 47.92 -39.87
N SER A 307 -27.33 48.20 -39.87
CA SER A 307 -26.79 49.38 -40.57
C SER A 307 -27.08 49.40 -42.07
N GLY A 308 -26.99 48.24 -42.74
CA GLY A 308 -27.36 48.13 -44.16
C GLY A 308 -28.85 48.34 -44.42
N SER A 309 -29.71 47.92 -43.49
CA SER A 309 -31.16 48.18 -43.56
C SER A 309 -31.48 49.66 -43.37
N ASP A 310 -30.80 50.35 -42.45
CA ASP A 310 -30.93 51.80 -42.26
C ASP A 310 -30.49 52.56 -43.51
N GLN A 311 -29.37 52.15 -44.12
CA GLN A 311 -28.89 52.72 -45.39
C GLN A 311 -29.88 52.52 -46.53
N LEU A 312 -30.47 51.32 -46.65
CA LEU A 312 -31.49 51.02 -47.66
C LEU A 312 -32.75 51.87 -47.43
N ALA A 313 -33.21 51.99 -46.19
CA ALA A 313 -34.37 52.80 -45.85
C ALA A 313 -34.15 54.28 -46.18
N ALA A 314 -32.97 54.82 -45.85
CA ALA A 314 -32.57 56.18 -46.23
C ALA A 314 -32.53 56.36 -47.76
N GLY A 315 -31.88 55.45 -48.49
CA GLY A 315 -31.83 55.51 -49.96
C GLY A 315 -33.20 55.49 -50.63
N LEU A 316 -34.13 54.68 -50.10
CA LEU A 316 -35.51 54.64 -50.60
C LEU A 316 -36.25 55.95 -50.33
N ASN A 317 -36.24 56.42 -49.07
CA ASN A 317 -37.01 57.59 -48.66
C ASN A 317 -36.44 58.91 -49.19
N ASP A 318 -35.12 59.05 -49.20
CA ASP A 318 -34.45 60.32 -49.49
C ASP A 318 -34.11 60.47 -50.97
N THR A 319 -33.93 59.36 -51.70
CA THR A 319 -33.52 59.40 -53.11
C THR A 319 -34.58 58.83 -54.05
N ALA A 320 -34.97 57.56 -53.88
CA ALA A 320 -35.82 56.87 -54.84
C ALA A 320 -37.26 57.44 -54.88
N VAL A 321 -37.86 57.70 -53.72
CA VAL A 321 -39.21 58.26 -53.64
C VAL A 321 -39.27 59.68 -54.25
N PRO A 322 -38.43 60.65 -53.87
CA PRO A 322 -38.41 61.97 -54.50
C PRO A 322 -38.10 61.90 -56.01
N GLY A 323 -37.11 61.09 -56.41
CA GLY A 323 -36.75 60.94 -57.82
C GLY A 323 -37.89 60.36 -58.68
N SER A 324 -38.64 59.39 -58.15
CA SER A 324 -39.81 58.84 -58.85
C SER A 324 -40.95 59.86 -58.99
N ARG A 325 -41.18 60.71 -57.97
CA ARG A 325 -42.15 61.81 -58.05
C ARG A 325 -41.74 62.84 -59.11
N GLN A 326 -40.47 63.26 -59.10
CA GLN A 326 -39.94 64.19 -60.10
C GLN A 326 -40.05 63.64 -61.52
N LEU A 327 -39.76 62.34 -61.71
CA LEU A 327 -39.92 61.69 -63.01
C LEU A 327 -41.40 61.68 -63.46
N ALA A 328 -42.33 61.38 -62.56
CA ALA A 328 -43.76 61.39 -62.85
C ALA A 328 -44.28 62.80 -63.19
N GLU A 329 -43.83 63.82 -62.47
CA GLU A 329 -44.12 65.24 -62.76
C GLU A 329 -43.57 65.63 -64.14
N GLY A 330 -42.32 65.28 -64.45
CA GLY A 330 -41.71 65.55 -65.75
C GLY A 330 -42.41 64.85 -66.91
N ALA A 331 -42.82 63.59 -66.73
CA ALA A 331 -43.61 62.85 -67.71
C ALA A 331 -44.99 63.48 -67.94
N SER A 332 -45.64 63.95 -66.87
CA SER A 332 -46.93 64.65 -66.97
C SER A 332 -46.79 65.96 -67.73
N ALA A 333 -45.78 66.77 -67.40
CA ALA A 333 -45.49 68.01 -68.11
C ALA A 333 -45.18 67.78 -69.60
N ALA A 334 -44.43 66.73 -69.94
CA ALA A 334 -44.16 66.36 -71.32
C ALA A 334 -45.43 65.95 -72.08
N SER A 335 -46.31 65.16 -71.44
CA SER A 335 -47.63 64.81 -71.99
C SER A 335 -48.48 66.05 -72.24
N ASP A 336 -48.57 66.97 -71.28
CA ASP A 336 -49.38 68.18 -71.41
C ASP A 336 -48.84 69.11 -72.50
N GLY A 337 -47.51 69.29 -72.59
CA GLY A 337 -46.87 70.01 -73.70
C GLY A 337 -47.13 69.36 -75.05
N GLY A 338 -47.12 68.03 -75.11
CA GLY A 338 -47.51 67.28 -76.31
C GLY A 338 -48.95 67.54 -76.75
N ARG A 339 -49.90 67.69 -75.81
CA ARG A 339 -51.30 68.05 -76.13
C ARG A 339 -51.46 69.49 -76.60
N GLN A 340 -50.61 70.42 -76.15
CA GLN A 340 -50.65 71.82 -76.57
C GLN A 340 -50.10 72.05 -77.99
N LEU A 341 -49.24 71.15 -78.47
CA LEU A 341 -48.65 71.21 -79.80
C LEU A 341 -49.50 70.53 -80.89
N ALA A 342 -50.53 69.78 -80.51
CA ALA A 342 -51.45 69.05 -81.39
C ALA A 342 -52.73 69.87 -81.66
#